data_AF-A0A355DNG2-F1
#
_entry.id   AF-A0A355DNG2-F1
#
_cell.length_a   1.000
_cell.length_b   1.000
_cell.length_c   1.000
_cell.angle_alpha   90.00
_cell.angle_beta   90.00
_cell.angle_gamma   90.00
#
_symmetry.space_group_name_H-M   'P 1'
#
loop_
_entity.id
_entity.type
_entity.pdbx_description
1 polymer ?
#
loop_
_entity_poly.entity_id
_entity_poly.type
_entity_poly.pdbx_seq_one_letter_code
_entity_poly.pdbx_strand_id
1 'polypeptide(L)'
;MQNPKSPDPVMLEIFNNLFRSIAEQMGTTLQNTSYSVNIKERLDFSCAIFNQQGQLVANAPHIPVHLGSMSESIRSLIEAHGNTLKPGDVYVLNNPYNGGTHLPDITVITPVF
;
A
#
# COMPACT_ATOMS: atom_id res chain seq x y z
N MET A 1 3.87 -24.59 29.03
CA MET A 1 5.07 -24.41 28.19
C MET A 1 4.67 -23.53 27.02
N GLN A 2 5.11 -22.28 26.98
CA GLN A 2 4.82 -21.37 25.86
C GLN A 2 5.63 -21.81 24.63
N ASN A 3 4.95 -21.92 23.50
CA ASN A 3 5.53 -22.36 22.24
C ASN A 3 6.47 -21.24 21.71
N PRO A 4 7.76 -21.49 21.46
CA PRO A 4 8.72 -20.46 21.05
C PRO A 4 8.52 -19.95 19.60
N LYS A 5 7.36 -20.19 18.99
CA LYS A 5 7.01 -19.85 17.60
C LYS A 5 5.82 -18.91 17.45
N SER A 6 5.14 -18.55 18.54
CA SER A 6 4.05 -17.57 18.50
C SER A 6 4.64 -16.16 18.57
N PRO A 7 4.23 -15.21 17.70
CA PRO A 7 4.61 -13.81 17.83
C PRO A 7 4.26 -13.30 19.23
N ASP A 8 5.16 -12.52 19.84
CA ASP A 8 4.86 -11.84 21.10
C ASP A 8 3.65 -10.91 20.88
N PRO A 9 2.52 -11.11 21.58
CA PRO A 9 1.31 -10.32 21.37
C PRO A 9 1.52 -8.82 21.62
N VAL A 10 2.43 -8.44 22.52
CA VAL A 10 2.76 -7.03 22.79
C VAL A 10 3.46 -6.44 21.59
N MET A 11 4.50 -7.12 21.09
CA MET A 11 5.24 -6.67 19.90
C MET A 11 4.37 -6.65 18.65
N LEU A 12 3.50 -7.65 18.48
CA LEU A 12 2.55 -7.69 17.36
C LEU A 12 1.65 -6.45 17.35
N GLU A 13 1.10 -6.09 18.51
CA GLU A 13 0.22 -4.92 18.62
C GLU A 13 0.98 -3.60 18.43
N ILE A 14 2.23 -3.50 18.91
CA ILE A 14 3.08 -2.33 18.65
C ILE A 14 3.29 -2.15 17.15
N PHE A 15 3.74 -3.18 16.44
CA PHE A 15 3.96 -3.08 14.99
C PHE A 15 2.67 -2.86 14.20
N ASN A 16 1.56 -3.47 14.61
CA ASN A 16 0.25 -3.23 14.00
C ASN A 16 -0.12 -1.73 14.07
N ASN A 17 0.04 -1.11 15.24
CA ASN A 17 -0.25 0.32 15.41
C ASN A 17 0.72 1.21 14.64
N LEU A 18 2.02 0.86 14.60
CA LEU A 18 3.03 1.62 13.85
C LEU A 18 2.73 1.61 12.34
N PHE A 19 2.48 0.45 11.74
CA PHE A 19 2.18 0.35 10.31
C PHE A 19 0.85 1.00 9.95
N ARG A 20 -0.19 0.84 10.78
CA ARG A 20 -1.46 1.53 10.59
C ARG A 20 -1.29 3.04 10.62
N SER A 21 -0.53 3.57 11.59
CA SER A 21 -0.24 5.00 11.70
C SER A 21 0.49 5.54 10.46
N ILE A 22 1.45 4.79 9.91
CA ILE A 22 2.13 5.18 8.66
C ILE A 22 1.11 5.27 7.51
N ALA A 23 0.26 4.25 7.33
CA ALA A 23 -0.73 4.26 6.24
C ALA A 23 -1.75 5.40 6.39
N GLU A 24 -2.20 5.70 7.61
CA GLU A 24 -3.08 6.84 7.92
C GLU A 24 -2.40 8.20 7.63
N GLN A 25 -1.13 8.35 7.98
CA GLN A 25 -0.34 9.57 7.71
C GLN A 25 -0.13 9.77 6.21
N MET A 26 0.13 8.70 5.44
CA MET A 26 0.20 8.75 3.97
C MET A 26 -1.11 9.30 3.40
N GLY A 27 -2.25 8.75 3.83
CA GLY A 27 -3.56 9.18 3.36
C GLY A 27 -3.88 10.63 3.72
N THR A 28 -3.62 11.03 4.97
CA THR A 28 -3.81 12.41 5.43
C THR A 28 -2.96 13.39 4.62
N THR A 29 -1.69 13.03 4.35
CA THR A 29 -0.77 13.85 3.57
C THR A 29 -1.25 13.99 2.13
N LEU A 30 -1.66 12.89 1.50
CA LEU A 30 -2.20 12.90 0.14
C LEU A 30 -3.46 13.77 0.03
N GLN A 31 -4.39 13.63 0.97
CA GLN A 31 -5.61 14.44 1.01
C GLN A 31 -5.30 15.94 1.16
N ASN A 32 -4.43 16.30 2.10
CA ASN A 32 -4.11 17.70 2.40
C ASN A 32 -3.33 18.40 1.29
N THR A 33 -2.53 17.65 0.54
CA THR A 33 -1.71 18.18 -0.56
C THR A 33 -2.40 18.12 -1.93
N SER A 34 -3.52 17.44 -2.03
CA SER A 34 -4.24 17.31 -3.30
C SER A 34 -5.07 18.56 -3.65
N TYR A 35 -5.08 18.90 -4.94
CA TYR A 35 -6.01 19.87 -5.52
C TYR A 35 -7.28 19.21 -6.09
N SER A 36 -7.29 17.88 -6.25
CA SER A 36 -8.42 17.14 -6.84
C SER A 36 -9.56 17.05 -5.84
N VAL A 37 -10.76 17.48 -6.23
CA VAL A 37 -11.99 17.32 -5.42
C VAL A 37 -12.27 15.84 -5.15
N ASN A 38 -11.94 14.94 -6.09
CA ASN A 38 -12.14 13.50 -5.89
C ASN A 38 -11.27 12.98 -4.74
N ILE A 39 -10.03 13.44 -4.61
CA ILE A 39 -9.14 13.02 -3.53
C ILE A 39 -9.45 13.79 -2.24
N LYS A 40 -9.58 15.12 -2.33
CA LYS A 40 -9.66 16.00 -1.16
C LYS A 40 -10.99 15.92 -0.42
N GLU A 41 -12.09 15.88 -1.18
CA GLU A 41 -13.45 15.96 -0.64
C GLU A 41 -14.19 14.62 -0.75
N ARG A 42 -14.02 13.89 -1.87
CA ARG A 42 -14.68 12.57 -2.04
C ARG A 42 -13.88 11.40 -1.45
N LEU A 43 -12.64 11.65 -1.02
CA LEU A 43 -11.73 10.65 -0.45
C LEU A 43 -11.50 9.44 -1.36
N ASP A 44 -11.50 9.67 -2.67
CA ASP A 44 -11.31 8.67 -3.70
C ASP A 44 -9.83 8.34 -3.89
N PHE A 45 -9.25 7.71 -2.86
CA PHE A 45 -7.87 7.24 -2.83
C PHE A 45 -7.70 6.17 -1.76
N SER A 46 -6.63 5.37 -1.92
CA SER A 46 -6.20 4.40 -0.90
C SER A 46 -4.70 4.53 -0.67
N CYS A 47 -4.26 4.28 0.56
CA CYS A 47 -2.85 4.18 0.92
C CYS A 47 -2.64 2.87 1.67
N ALA A 48 -1.59 2.14 1.32
CA ALA A 48 -1.34 0.82 1.88
C ALA A 48 0.15 0.49 1.87
N ILE A 49 0.53 -0.39 2.79
CA ILE A 49 1.87 -0.95 2.96
C ILE A 49 1.79 -2.43 2.62
N PHE A 50 2.76 -2.92 1.86
CA PHE A 50 2.85 -4.32 1.44
C PHE A 50 4.19 -4.90 1.82
N ASN A 51 4.24 -6.21 2.09
CA ASN A 51 5.50 -6.91 2.28
C ASN A 51 6.15 -7.28 0.95
N GLN A 52 7.35 -7.87 1.01
CA GLN A 52 8.13 -8.27 -0.16
C GLN A 52 7.41 -9.32 -1.06
N GLN A 53 6.37 -9.99 -0.55
CA GLN A 53 5.56 -10.95 -1.31
C GLN A 53 4.30 -10.29 -1.91
N GLY A 54 4.14 -8.97 -1.80
CA GLY A 54 2.96 -8.25 -2.26
C GLY A 54 1.71 -8.50 -1.41
N GLN A 55 1.87 -8.93 -0.16
CA GLN A 55 0.76 -9.13 0.77
C GLN A 55 0.54 -7.84 1.57
N LEU A 56 -0.73 -7.47 1.75
CA LEU A 56 -1.13 -6.29 2.50
C LEU A 56 -0.69 -6.40 3.98
N VAL A 57 0.00 -5.38 4.47
CA VAL A 57 0.42 -5.25 5.87
C VAL A 57 -0.48 -4.28 6.63
N ALA A 58 -0.75 -3.11 6.06
CA ALA A 58 -1.61 -2.09 6.64
C ALA A 58 -2.21 -1.20 5.55
N ASN A 59 -3.37 -0.59 5.82
CA ASN A 59 -4.02 0.37 4.92
C ASN A 59 -4.69 1.51 5.69
N ALA A 60 -4.84 2.64 5.01
CA ALA A 60 -5.69 3.74 5.46
C ALA A 60 -7.18 3.34 5.37
N PRO A 61 -8.05 3.90 6.23
CA PRO A 61 -9.43 3.44 6.37
C PRO A 61 -10.39 3.83 5.23
N HIS A 62 -9.91 4.55 4.20
CA HIS A 62 -10.81 5.37 3.38
C HIS A 62 -11.52 4.65 2.22
N ILE A 63 -10.95 3.64 1.56
CA ILE A 63 -11.68 2.84 0.55
C ILE A 63 -11.12 1.39 0.46
N PRO A 64 -11.89 0.37 0.88
CA PRO A 64 -11.46 -1.04 0.81
C PRO A 64 -11.40 -1.63 -0.61
N VAL A 65 -12.11 -1.03 -1.58
CA VAL A 65 -12.32 -1.62 -2.91
C VAL A 65 -11.02 -1.78 -3.71
N HIS A 66 -10.02 -0.92 -3.46
CA HIS A 66 -8.73 -0.95 -4.16
C HIS A 66 -7.75 -1.97 -3.58
N LEU A 67 -7.99 -2.56 -2.40
CA LEU A 67 -6.95 -3.34 -1.71
C LEU A 67 -6.60 -4.65 -2.44
N GLY A 68 -7.59 -5.28 -3.06
CA GLY A 68 -7.38 -6.48 -3.88
C GLY A 68 -6.56 -6.19 -5.13
N SER A 69 -6.91 -5.12 -5.85
CA SER A 69 -6.25 -4.70 -7.09
C SER A 69 -4.84 -4.17 -6.84
N MET A 70 -4.63 -3.37 -5.78
CA MET A 70 -3.30 -2.93 -5.36
C MET A 70 -2.35 -4.10 -5.06
N SER A 71 -2.83 -5.16 -4.41
CA SER A 71 -1.99 -6.34 -4.15
C SER A 71 -1.50 -6.98 -5.45
N GLU A 72 -2.33 -7.01 -6.48
CA GLU A 72 -1.96 -7.51 -7.81
C GLU A 72 -0.97 -6.59 -8.53
N SER A 73 -1.14 -5.28 -8.38
CA SER A 73 -0.19 -4.27 -8.87
C SER A 73 1.22 -4.46 -8.28
N ILE A 74 1.30 -4.71 -6.97
CA ILE A 74 2.59 -4.97 -6.31
C ILE A 74 3.21 -6.28 -6.81
N ARG A 75 2.43 -7.36 -6.92
CA ARG A 75 2.93 -8.64 -7.44
C ARG A 75 3.43 -8.50 -8.89
N SER A 76 2.66 -7.85 -9.75
CA SER A 76 3.05 -7.56 -11.13
C SER A 76 4.37 -6.78 -11.21
N LEU A 77 4.56 -5.78 -10.34
CA LEU A 77 5.81 -5.03 -10.25
C LEU A 77 6.99 -5.93 -9.80
N ILE A 78 6.79 -6.76 -8.79
CA ILE A 78 7.82 -7.69 -8.30
C ILE A 78 8.22 -8.68 -9.39
N GLU A 79 7.25 -9.23 -10.13
CA GLU A 79 7.51 -10.15 -11.24
C GLU A 79 8.30 -9.49 -12.37
N ALA A 80 7.93 -8.27 -12.75
CA ALA A 80 8.58 -7.55 -13.85
C ALA A 80 9.96 -6.98 -13.47
N HIS A 81 10.12 -6.50 -12.24
CA HIS A 81 11.25 -5.64 -11.86
C HIS A 81 11.92 -6.00 -10.53
N GLY A 82 11.51 -7.06 -9.82
CA GLY A 82 11.96 -7.36 -8.45
C GLY A 82 13.47 -7.40 -8.25
N ASN A 83 14.23 -7.91 -9.23
CA ASN A 83 15.69 -7.98 -9.19
C ASN A 83 16.39 -6.65 -9.53
N THR A 84 15.64 -5.65 -9.94
CA THR A 84 16.13 -4.36 -10.45
C THR A 84 15.61 -3.16 -9.67
N LEU A 85 14.78 -3.37 -8.64
CA LEU A 85 14.29 -2.30 -7.77
C LEU A 85 15.47 -1.62 -7.06
N LYS A 86 15.47 -0.29 -6.99
CA LYS A 86 16.51 0.48 -6.30
C LYS A 86 15.91 1.48 -5.31
N PRO A 87 16.64 1.81 -4.23
CA PRO A 87 16.24 2.90 -3.35
C PRO A 87 16.06 4.21 -4.13
N GLY A 88 14.93 4.88 -3.93
CA GLY A 88 14.58 6.14 -4.59
C GLY A 88 13.76 6.00 -5.88
N ASP A 89 13.60 4.79 -6.43
CA ASP A 89 12.74 4.57 -7.59
C ASP A 89 11.25 4.68 -7.21
N VAL A 90 10.44 5.17 -8.16
CA VAL A 90 8.98 5.24 -8.05
C VAL A 90 8.37 4.67 -9.32
N TYR A 91 7.44 3.74 -9.16
CA TYR A 91 6.74 3.06 -10.25
C TYR A 91 5.30 3.52 -10.30
N VAL A 92 4.75 3.62 -11.50
CA VAL A 92 3.38 4.07 -11.74
C VAL A 92 2.69 3.10 -12.69
N LEU A 93 1.49 2.66 -12.35
CA LEU A 93 0.68 1.84 -13.25
C LEU A 93 -0.81 2.12 -13.14
N ASN A 94 -1.52 1.82 -14.23
CA ASN A 94 -2.98 1.80 -14.32
C ASN A 94 -3.48 0.71 -15.29
N ASN A 95 -2.59 -0.20 -15.71
CA ASN A 95 -2.94 -1.28 -16.64
C ASN A 95 -3.91 -2.26 -15.94
N PRO A 96 -5.15 -2.43 -16.43
CA PRO A 96 -6.13 -3.30 -15.79
C PRO A 96 -5.72 -4.77 -15.76
N TYR A 97 -4.85 -5.20 -16.68
CA TYR A 97 -4.33 -6.56 -16.71
C TYR A 97 -3.25 -6.83 -15.64
N ASN A 98 -2.76 -5.78 -14.97
CA ASN A 98 -1.67 -5.86 -13.99
C ASN A 98 -2.09 -5.22 -12.65
N GLY A 99 -3.37 -5.34 -12.26
CA GLY A 99 -3.89 -4.81 -10.98
C GLY A 99 -4.44 -3.38 -11.02
N GLY A 100 -4.48 -2.73 -12.19
CA GLY A 100 -5.31 -1.54 -12.38
C GLY A 100 -6.81 -1.87 -12.29
N THR A 101 -7.62 -0.94 -11.79
CA THR A 101 -9.09 -1.09 -11.70
C THR A 101 -9.77 -0.52 -12.93
N HIS A 102 -9.49 0.73 -13.24
CA HIS A 102 -9.86 1.39 -14.49
C HIS A 102 -8.90 2.54 -14.81
N LEU A 103 -8.94 3.05 -16.04
CA LEU A 103 -7.95 4.00 -16.56
C LEU A 103 -7.61 5.20 -15.63
N PRO A 104 -8.56 5.87 -14.96
CA PRO A 104 -8.24 7.01 -14.09
C PRO A 104 -7.62 6.62 -12.73
N ASP A 105 -7.60 5.34 -12.36
CA ASP A 105 -7.01 4.89 -11.10
C ASP A 105 -5.53 4.62 -11.31
N ILE A 106 -4.70 5.51 -10.75
CA ILE A 106 -3.26 5.45 -10.86
C ILE A 106 -2.68 4.92 -9.56
N THR A 107 -2.00 3.77 -9.63
CA THR A 107 -1.24 3.23 -8.50
C THR A 107 0.20 3.71 -8.59
N VAL A 108 0.67 4.39 -7.54
CA VAL A 108 2.06 4.82 -7.39
C VAL A 108 2.72 3.97 -6.30
N ILE A 109 3.86 3.37 -6.61
CA ILE A 109 4.54 2.39 -5.76
C ILE A 109 5.99 2.81 -5.55
N THR A 110 6.41 2.93 -4.29
CA THR A 110 7.79 3.22 -3.90
C THR A 110 8.34 2.05 -3.07
N PRO A 111 9.36 1.32 -3.55
CA PRO A 111 10.01 0.26 -2.76
C PRO A 111 10.75 0.82 -1.54
N VAL A 112 10.75 0.06 -0.45
CA VAL A 112 11.46 0.37 0.81
C VAL A 112 12.40 -0.80 1.13
N PHE A 113 13.63 -0.50 1.57
CA PHE A 113 14.72 -1.45 1.78
C PHE A 113 15.21 -1.45 3.22
#